data_AF-A0A5R2MYU6-F1
#
_entry.id   AF-A0A5R2MYU6-F1
#
_cell.length_a   1.000
_cell.length_b   1.000
_cell.length_c   1.000
_cell.angle_alpha   90.00
_cell.angle_beta   90.00
_cell.angle_gamma   90.00
#
_symmetry.space_group_name_H-M   'P 1'
#
loop_
_entity.id
_entity.type
_entity.pdbx_description
1 polymer ?
#
loop_
_entity_poly.entity_id
_entity_poly.type
_entity_poly.pdbx_seq_one_letter_code
_entity_poly.pdbx_strand_id
1 'polypeptide(L)'
;RVIPAHALAYDQESGFGLVQALAPTGLPAVALGDAGKARIGDAVVLADGIGRAVEAKIVTKQEFAGYWEYLLDEAIFIAPAHPSWGGAPLFGADGALLGIGSLRLQMSRAGEVADINMVVPIDL
;
A
#
# COMPACT_ATOMS: atom_id res chain seq x y z
N ARG A 1 -17.64 -4.60 12.85
CA ARG A 1 -18.52 -5.56 12.14
C ARG A 1 -17.64 -6.38 11.20
N VAL A 2 -17.85 -7.69 11.09
CA VAL A 2 -17.16 -8.54 10.12
C VAL A 2 -18.13 -8.90 9.01
N ILE A 3 -17.70 -8.82 7.75
CA ILE A 3 -18.51 -9.15 6.57
C ILE A 3 -17.72 -10.17 5.74
N PRO A 4 -18.27 -11.36 5.45
CA PRO A 4 -17.63 -12.31 4.55
C PRO A 4 -17.44 -11.71 3.15
N ALA A 5 -16.37 -12.08 2.46
CA ALA A 5 -16.11 -11.64 1.10
C ALA A 5 -15.69 -12.83 0.21
N HIS A 6 -15.97 -12.72 -1.08
CA HIS A 6 -15.54 -13.67 -2.11
C HIS A 6 -14.38 -13.07 -2.90
N ALA A 7 -13.31 -13.85 -3.13
CA ALA A 7 -12.22 -13.43 -4.01
C ALA A 7 -12.68 -13.47 -5.47
N LEU A 8 -12.80 -12.31 -6.10
CA LEU A 8 -13.32 -12.17 -7.46
C LEU A 8 -12.24 -12.33 -8.53
N ALA A 9 -11.09 -11.70 -8.31
CA ALA A 9 -10.03 -11.64 -9.29
C ALA A 9 -8.68 -11.41 -8.60
N TYR A 10 -7.62 -11.81 -9.29
CA TYR A 10 -6.26 -11.52 -8.91
C TYR A 10 -5.46 -11.24 -10.18
N ASP A 11 -4.80 -10.09 -10.20
CA ASP A 11 -3.83 -9.75 -11.23
C ASP A 11 -2.43 -10.12 -10.72
N GLN A 12 -1.79 -11.05 -11.42
CA GLN A 12 -0.47 -11.55 -11.06
C GLN A 12 0.63 -10.52 -11.34
N GLU A 13 0.43 -9.64 -12.32
CA GLU A 13 1.44 -8.68 -12.76
C GLU A 13 1.58 -7.55 -11.74
N SER A 14 0.47 -6.89 -11.39
CA SER A 14 0.45 -5.86 -10.34
C SER A 14 0.41 -6.44 -8.91
N GLY A 15 -0.04 -7.68 -8.74
CA GLY A 15 -0.28 -8.28 -7.42
C GLY A 15 -1.58 -7.82 -6.74
N PHE A 16 -2.47 -7.13 -7.47
CA PHE A 16 -3.75 -6.70 -6.91
C PHE A 16 -4.77 -7.85 -6.84
N GLY A 17 -5.41 -7.96 -5.67
CA GLY A 17 -6.56 -8.82 -5.46
C GLY A 17 -7.84 -8.00 -5.31
N LEU A 18 -8.92 -8.46 -5.92
CA LEU A 18 -10.26 -7.90 -5.76
C LEU A 18 -11.15 -8.87 -4.98
N VAL A 19 -11.83 -8.35 -3.96
CA VAL A 19 -12.82 -9.11 -3.18
C VAL A 19 -14.18 -8.43 -3.23
N GLN A 20 -15.25 -9.21 -3.24
CA GLN A 20 -16.62 -8.74 -3.15
C GLN A 20 -17.19 -9.04 -1.76
N ALA A 21 -17.59 -8.01 -1.03
CA ALA A 21 -18.34 -8.20 0.21
C ALA A 21 -19.68 -8.90 -0.08
N LEU A 22 -20.00 -9.95 0.68
CA LEU A 22 -21.24 -10.73 0.53
C LEU A 22 -22.47 -10.10 1.21
N ALA A 23 -22.30 -8.89 1.76
CA ALA A 23 -23.39 -8.07 2.26
C ALA A 23 -23.02 -6.58 2.12
N PRO A 24 -24.02 -5.67 2.04
CA PRO A 24 -23.76 -4.24 2.02
C PRO A 24 -22.91 -3.79 3.21
N THR A 25 -21.82 -3.07 2.93
CA THR A 25 -20.91 -2.53 3.94
C THR A 25 -21.55 -1.37 4.70
N GLY A 26 -22.37 -0.56 4.01
CA GLY A 26 -22.93 0.67 4.54
C GLY A 26 -21.87 1.76 4.76
N LEU A 27 -20.69 1.61 4.14
CA LEU A 27 -19.56 2.54 4.22
C LEU A 27 -19.38 3.25 2.88
N PRO A 28 -18.95 4.52 2.87
CA PRO A 28 -18.59 5.20 1.65
C PRO A 28 -17.35 4.55 1.02
N ALA A 29 -17.27 4.61 -0.31
CA ALA A 29 -16.02 4.32 -1.00
C ALA A 29 -14.99 5.41 -0.71
N VAL A 30 -13.72 5.04 -0.62
CA VAL A 30 -12.61 6.00 -0.55
C VAL A 30 -12.38 6.62 -1.92
N ALA A 31 -11.98 7.88 -1.95
CA ALA A 31 -11.57 8.53 -3.20
C ALA A 31 -10.23 7.95 -3.66
N LEU A 32 -10.10 7.68 -4.96
CA LEU A 32 -8.82 7.37 -5.57
C LEU A 32 -8.04 8.67 -5.77
N GLY A 33 -6.77 8.66 -5.41
CA GLY A 33 -5.83 9.75 -5.63
C GLY A 33 -5.14 9.65 -6.98
N ASP A 34 -3.97 10.29 -7.05
CA ASP A 34 -3.03 10.21 -8.18
C ASP A 34 -1.66 9.92 -7.56
N ALA A 35 -1.27 8.65 -7.61
CA ALA A 35 -0.02 8.15 -7.04
C ALA A 35 1.21 8.64 -7.83
N GLY A 36 1.04 8.97 -9.11
CA GLY A 36 2.04 9.64 -9.93
C GLY A 36 2.45 11.02 -9.39
N LYS A 37 1.52 11.75 -8.76
CA LYS A 37 1.81 13.05 -8.11
C LYS A 37 2.47 12.95 -6.74
N ALA A 38 2.49 11.77 -6.11
CA ALA A 38 3.12 11.56 -4.82
C ALA A 38 4.65 11.65 -4.92
N ARG A 39 5.27 12.28 -3.92
CA ARG A 39 6.70 12.63 -3.91
C ARG A 39 7.39 12.09 -2.67
N ILE A 40 8.70 11.88 -2.80
CA ILE A 40 9.56 11.57 -1.65
C ILE A 40 9.43 12.70 -0.60
N GLY A 41 9.19 12.31 0.65
CA GLY A 41 8.99 13.20 1.78
C GLY A 41 7.52 13.49 2.11
N ASP A 42 6.58 13.19 1.20
CA ASP A 42 5.16 13.41 1.44
C ASP A 42 4.68 12.59 2.66
N ALA A 43 3.85 13.23 3.48
CA ALA A 43 3.20 12.60 4.62
C ALA A 43 2.06 11.70 4.13
N VAL A 44 2.04 10.48 4.66
CA VAL A 44 1.10 9.43 4.28
C VAL A 44 0.67 8.64 5.50
N VAL A 45 -0.46 7.94 5.39
CA VAL A 45 -0.98 7.07 6.45
C VAL A 45 -1.22 5.68 5.87
N LEU A 46 -0.63 4.65 6.48
CA LEU A 46 -0.92 3.25 6.15
C LEU A 46 -1.82 2.68 7.26
N ALA A 47 -3.03 2.26 6.90
CA ALA A 47 -4.03 1.76 7.86
C ALA A 47 -4.31 0.26 7.66
N ASP A 48 -4.53 -0.47 8.75
CA ASP A 48 -4.81 -1.91 8.71
C ASP A 48 -6.31 -2.24 8.80
N GLY A 49 -6.64 -3.53 8.58
CA GLY A 49 -8.01 -4.03 8.59
C GLY A 49 -8.68 -4.10 9.98
N ILE A 50 -7.98 -3.73 11.05
CA ILE A 50 -8.51 -3.74 12.43
C ILE A 50 -8.51 -2.35 13.07
N GLY A 51 -8.21 -1.30 12.30
CA GLY A 51 -8.33 0.09 12.71
C GLY A 51 -7.07 0.69 13.34
N ARG A 52 -5.90 0.05 13.21
CA ARG A 52 -4.62 0.70 13.52
C ARG A 52 -4.08 1.40 12.28
N ALA A 53 -3.27 2.43 12.51
CA ALA A 53 -2.61 3.15 11.44
C ALA A 53 -1.23 3.63 11.89
N VAL A 54 -0.35 3.85 10.92
CA VAL A 54 0.96 4.46 11.10
C VAL A 54 1.05 5.68 10.20
N GLU A 55 1.38 6.83 10.79
CA GLU A 55 1.81 8.01 10.05
C GLU A 55 3.25 7.79 9.58
N ALA A 56 3.47 7.91 8.28
CA ALA A 56 4.73 7.64 7.64
C ALA A 56 5.06 8.73 6.61
N LYS A 57 6.26 8.62 6.03
CA LYS A 57 6.66 9.39 4.87
C LYS A 57 7.06 8.48 3.73
N ILE A 58 6.84 8.93 2.50
CA ILE A 58 7.43 8.32 1.32
C ILE A 58 8.95 8.53 1.40
N VAL A 59 9.72 7.45 1.53
CA VAL A 59 11.18 7.52 1.64
C VAL A 59 11.90 7.30 0.31
N THR A 60 11.29 6.56 -0.61
CA THR A 60 11.75 6.44 -1.99
C THR A 60 10.60 6.02 -2.90
N LYS A 61 10.74 6.34 -4.19
CA LYS A 61 9.90 5.84 -5.30
C LYS A 61 10.85 5.34 -6.37
N GLN A 62 10.77 4.08 -6.74
CA GLN A 62 11.70 3.46 -7.68
C GLN A 62 11.18 2.11 -8.16
N GLU A 63 11.76 1.62 -9.25
CA GLU A 63 11.55 0.26 -9.72
C GLU A 63 11.77 -0.75 -8.59
N PHE A 64 10.88 -1.75 -8.55
CA PHE A 64 11.03 -2.92 -7.71
C PHE A 64 10.95 -4.19 -8.56
N ALA A 65 12.01 -4.98 -8.52
CA ALA A 65 12.07 -6.30 -9.11
C ALA A 65 12.18 -7.36 -8.01
N GLY A 66 11.11 -8.12 -7.82
CA GLY A 66 11.09 -9.30 -6.97
C GLY A 66 11.71 -10.51 -7.69
N TYR A 67 12.17 -11.49 -6.91
CA TYR A 67 12.78 -12.73 -7.43
C TYR A 67 11.83 -13.61 -8.29
N TRP A 68 10.53 -13.30 -8.33
CA TRP A 68 9.45 -14.15 -8.89
C TRP A 68 8.74 -13.50 -10.08
N GLU A 69 9.48 -12.83 -10.98
CA GLU A 69 8.92 -12.10 -12.15
C GLU A 69 7.97 -10.95 -11.79
N TYR A 70 7.98 -10.48 -10.54
CA TYR A 70 7.22 -9.33 -10.09
C TYR A 70 8.01 -8.05 -10.36
N LEU A 71 7.63 -7.33 -11.41
CA LEU A 71 8.26 -6.07 -11.80
C LEU A 71 7.25 -4.93 -11.67
N LEU A 72 7.60 -3.95 -10.85
CA LEU A 72 6.91 -2.66 -10.80
C LEU A 72 7.87 -1.60 -11.30
N ASP A 73 7.48 -0.86 -12.33
CA ASP A 73 8.28 0.25 -12.87
C ASP A 73 8.54 1.32 -11.80
N GLU A 74 7.57 1.56 -10.92
CA GLU A 74 7.70 2.47 -9.79
C GLU A 74 6.88 1.98 -8.59
N ALA A 75 7.54 1.44 -7.57
CA ALA A 75 6.94 1.14 -6.27
C ALA A 75 7.13 2.31 -5.29
N ILE A 76 6.17 2.47 -4.37
CA ILE A 76 6.26 3.47 -3.29
C ILE A 76 6.80 2.78 -2.04
N PHE A 77 7.81 3.36 -1.41
CA PHE A 77 8.33 2.86 -0.14
C PHE A 77 8.11 3.89 0.96
N ILE A 78 7.64 3.43 2.11
CA ILE A 78 7.32 4.29 3.26
C ILE A 78 8.09 3.87 4.52
N ALA A 79 8.37 4.84 5.38
CA ALA A 79 8.89 4.61 6.73
C ALA A 79 8.23 5.57 7.75
N PRO A 80 8.01 5.13 9.00
CA PRO A 80 8.26 3.77 9.51
C PRO A 80 7.26 2.74 8.95
N ALA A 81 7.63 1.46 8.97
CA ALA A 81 6.75 0.39 8.51
C ALA A 81 5.59 0.11 9.50
N HIS A 82 4.40 -0.12 8.95
CA HIS A 82 3.29 -0.75 9.64
C HIS A 82 3.52 -2.27 9.74
N PRO A 83 3.28 -2.91 10.91
CA PRO A 83 3.47 -4.35 11.08
C PRO A 83 2.44 -5.21 10.33
N SER A 84 1.25 -4.66 10.05
CA SER A 84 0.20 -5.28 9.24
C SER A 84 0.03 -4.50 7.94
N TRP A 85 0.68 -4.96 6.88
CA TRP A 85 0.80 -4.22 5.60
C TRP A 85 0.01 -4.86 4.45
N GLY A 86 -0.29 -6.15 4.52
CA GLY A 86 -0.83 -6.91 3.39
C GLY A 86 -2.22 -6.48 3.03
N GLY A 87 -2.38 -5.88 1.84
CA GLY A 87 -3.65 -5.31 1.42
C GLY A 87 -4.01 -3.99 2.12
N ALA A 88 -3.10 -3.42 2.91
CA ALA A 88 -3.36 -2.20 3.67
C ALA A 88 -3.40 -0.97 2.74
N PRO A 89 -4.43 -0.12 2.81
CA PRO A 89 -4.48 1.11 2.01
C PRO A 89 -3.45 2.14 2.51
N LEU A 90 -2.70 2.71 1.55
CA LEU A 90 -1.88 3.89 1.76
C LEU A 90 -2.66 5.14 1.35
N PHE A 91 -2.87 6.06 2.28
CA PHE A 91 -3.55 7.32 2.04
C PHE A 91 -2.56 8.49 1.98
N GLY A 92 -2.83 9.42 1.06
CA GLY A 92 -2.21 10.74 1.05
C GLY A 92 -2.73 11.63 2.17
N ALA A 93 -2.10 12.78 2.36
CA ALA A 93 -2.51 13.77 3.36
C ALA A 93 -3.93 14.34 3.12
N ASP A 94 -4.45 14.22 1.90
CA ASP A 94 -5.81 14.59 1.50
C ASP A 94 -6.84 13.47 1.77
N GLY A 95 -6.41 12.31 2.26
CA GLY A 95 -7.25 11.15 2.51
C GLY A 95 -7.59 10.34 1.26
N ALA A 96 -7.00 10.66 0.10
CA ALA A 96 -7.16 9.88 -1.12
C ALA A 96 -6.24 8.65 -1.11
N LEU A 97 -6.70 7.55 -1.69
CA LEU A 97 -5.93 6.31 -1.80
C LEU A 97 -4.81 6.50 -2.82
N LEU A 98 -3.58 6.15 -2.43
CA LEU A 98 -2.39 6.21 -3.29
C LEU A 98 -1.86 4.83 -3.66
N GLY A 99 -2.13 3.80 -2.86
CA GLY A 99 -1.61 2.46 -3.12
C GLY A 99 -2.06 1.42 -2.11
N ILE A 100 -1.65 0.17 -2.36
CA ILE A 100 -1.93 -0.98 -1.50
C ILE A 100 -0.61 -1.60 -1.02
N GLY A 101 -0.48 -1.79 0.29
CA GLY A 101 0.70 -2.42 0.90
C GLY A 101 0.88 -3.86 0.45
N SER A 102 2.12 -4.21 0.07
CA SER A 102 2.45 -5.49 -0.55
C SER A 102 3.62 -6.22 0.11
N LEU A 103 4.67 -5.52 0.55
CA LEU A 103 5.79 -6.16 1.24
C LEU A 103 6.25 -5.35 2.45
N ARG A 104 6.87 -6.03 3.41
CA ARG A 104 7.76 -5.41 4.41
C ARG A 104 9.18 -5.82 4.10
N LEU A 105 10.05 -4.83 3.98
CA LEU A 105 11.46 -4.99 3.64
C LEU A 105 12.31 -4.28 4.69
N GLN A 106 13.60 -4.60 4.69
CA GLN A 106 14.59 -3.87 5.47
C GLN A 106 15.46 -3.06 4.53
N MET A 107 15.56 -1.77 4.80
CA MET A 107 16.47 -0.88 4.07
C MET A 107 17.64 -0.54 4.98
N SER A 108 18.85 -0.80 4.51
CA SER A 108 20.08 -0.33 5.17
C SER A 108 20.52 0.97 4.51
N ARG A 109 20.58 2.06 5.28
CA ARG A 109 21.09 3.36 4.82
C ARG A 109 22.07 3.90 5.86
N ALA A 110 23.30 4.20 5.41
CA ALA A 110 24.36 4.75 6.25
C ALA A 110 24.65 3.96 7.54
N GLY A 111 24.45 2.64 7.53
CA GLY A 111 24.69 1.75 8.68
C GLY A 111 23.47 1.56 9.60
N GLU A 112 22.37 2.28 9.38
CA GLU A 112 21.10 2.05 10.06
C GLU A 112 20.18 1.15 9.22
N VAL A 113 19.62 0.12 9.86
CA VAL A 113 18.61 -0.76 9.26
C VAL A 113 17.25 -0.30 9.73
N ALA A 114 16.40 0.11 8.80
CA ALA A 114 15.02 0.48 9.07
C ALA A 114 14.06 -0.48 8.35
N ASP A 115 12.98 -0.84 9.03
CA ASP A 115 11.87 -1.52 8.38
C ASP A 115 11.06 -0.53 7.54
N ILE A 116 10.79 -0.90 6.30
CA ILE A 116 9.98 -0.14 5.35
C ILE A 116 8.86 -1.01 4.79
N ASN A 117 7.75 -0.39 4.40
CA ASN A 117 6.77 -1.08 3.56
C ASN A 117 6.94 -0.68 2.11
N MET A 118 6.80 -1.66 1.22
CA MET A 118 6.59 -1.45 -0.21
C MET A 118 5.09 -1.45 -0.48
N VAL A 119 4.66 -0.46 -1.24
CA VAL A 119 3.28 -0.20 -1.62
C VAL A 119 3.20 -0.16 -3.14
N VAL A 120 2.24 -0.90 -3.68
CA VAL A 120 1.90 -0.92 -5.11
C VAL A 120 1.01 0.29 -5.40
N PRO A 121 1.39 1.22 -6.31
CA PRO A 121 0.57 2.37 -6.65
C PRO A 121 -0.75 1.96 -7.30
N ILE A 122 -1.82 2.72 -7.08
CA ILE A 122 -3.15 2.43 -7.67
C ILE A 122 -3.27 2.76 -9.17
N ASP A 123 -2.29 3.46 -9.75
CA ASP A 123 -2.36 3.96 -11.13
C ASP A 123 -1.81 2.97 -12.17
N LEU A 124 -1.65 1.70 -11.80
CA LEU A 124 -1.20 0.61 -12.68
C LEU A 124 -2.33 0.11 -13.61
#